data_AF-A0A382Q275-F1
#
_entry.id   AF-A0A382Q275-F1
#
_cell.length_a   1.000
_cell.length_b   1.000
_cell.length_c   1.000
_cell.angle_alpha   90.00
_cell.angle_beta   90.00
_cell.angle_gamma   90.00
#
_symmetry.space_group_name_H-M   'P 1'
#
loop_
_entity.id
_entity.type
_entity.pdbx_description
1 polymer ?
#
loop_
_entity_poly.entity_id
_entity_poly.type
_entity_poly.pdbx_seq_one_letter_code
_entity_poly.pdbx_strand_id
1 'polypeptide(L)'
;FGECFGVQFEHLNTKASEDFEINKIQMADTLQSVMSLFDSMDGLADYLADRLLGIADSIPENNSLTKGFELNPFDDETFYDYKNYPANLYLEPGEKVPNRAAFGNFGSWLNSYCQEKYGRPLALVCSADLAGSTNIAGFSKGWNNNPDFGMYHRERNPKGTLLPQGITEFANAGLMTGISTVNFAKDPYKEFNGYITSCSTYGSFSYLKYGAYRLFSQIAQDSQLKVGKTIWVAGHSGPETAEDFRTHFGIFAPGVTQLFPEGKILNLHPWEYNEVPVMLGAALAEDVPIIALHLTRPSIEIPHRKNLGMPSHFEAAKGAYVIKDYNDDREKEGVVL
;
A
#
# COMPACT_ATOMS: atom_id res chain seq x y z
N PHE A 1 32.37 24.32 -4.70
CA PHE A 1 31.21 24.62 -5.56
C PHE A 1 31.20 26.08 -5.97
N GLY A 2 31.00 27.03 -5.05
CA GLY A 2 30.99 28.47 -5.37
C GLY A 2 32.21 28.92 -6.16
N GLU A 3 33.42 28.59 -5.70
CA GLU A 3 34.66 28.92 -6.43
C GLU A 3 34.78 28.19 -7.78
N CYS A 4 34.37 26.91 -7.86
CA CYS A 4 34.50 26.12 -9.09
C CYS A 4 33.57 26.58 -10.21
N PHE A 5 32.37 27.05 -9.86
CA PHE A 5 31.34 27.46 -10.82
C PHE A 5 31.10 28.97 -10.84
N GLY A 6 31.88 29.76 -10.11
CA GLY A 6 31.73 31.21 -10.02
C GLY A 6 30.46 31.69 -9.32
N VAL A 7 29.80 30.83 -8.53
CA VAL A 7 28.55 31.16 -7.81
C VAL A 7 28.88 31.78 -6.46
N GLN A 8 28.28 32.94 -6.19
CA GLN A 8 28.28 33.53 -4.85
C GLN A 8 27.03 33.15 -4.08
N PHE A 9 27.24 32.80 -2.81
CA PHE A 9 26.17 32.49 -1.87
C PHE A 9 26.16 33.58 -0.80
N GLU A 10 25.12 34.42 -0.83
CA GLU A 10 24.99 35.57 0.07
C GLU A 10 24.98 35.13 1.55
N HIS A 11 24.30 34.03 1.85
CA HIS A 11 24.06 33.57 3.23
C HIS A 11 24.99 32.44 3.68
N LEU A 12 26.06 32.17 2.93
CA LEU A 12 26.99 31.08 3.26
C LEU A 12 27.76 31.40 4.55
N ASN A 13 27.69 30.49 5.52
CA ASN A 13 28.24 30.66 6.88
C ASN A 13 27.54 31.74 7.72
N THR A 14 26.38 32.23 7.29
CA THR A 14 25.53 33.09 8.13
C THR A 14 24.84 32.22 9.18
N LYS A 15 24.73 32.73 10.43
CA LYS A 15 23.97 32.04 11.48
C LYS A 15 22.48 32.09 11.15
N ALA A 16 21.76 31.02 11.49
CA ALA A 16 20.31 30.99 11.39
C ALA A 16 19.69 32.15 12.21
N SER A 17 18.66 32.77 11.64
CA SER A 17 17.85 33.78 12.33
C SER A 17 16.86 33.10 13.28
N GLU A 18 16.42 33.81 14.31
CA GLU A 18 15.27 33.40 15.13
C GLU A 18 13.94 33.59 14.37
N ASP A 19 13.94 34.37 13.29
CA ASP A 19 12.79 34.61 12.43
C ASP A 19 12.70 33.56 11.29
N PHE A 20 11.56 32.86 11.23
CA PHE A 20 11.30 31.83 10.23
C PHE A 20 11.24 32.36 8.79
N GLU A 21 10.66 33.54 8.56
CA GLU A 21 10.54 34.10 7.20
C GLU A 21 11.91 34.51 6.67
N ILE A 22 12.79 35.02 7.52
CA ILE A 22 14.19 35.30 7.14
C ILE A 22 14.90 34.02 6.71
N ASN A 23 14.77 32.94 7.50
CA ASN A 23 15.40 31.65 7.15
C ASN A 23 14.87 31.08 5.83
N LYS A 24 13.58 31.27 5.53
CA LYS A 24 12.96 30.84 4.28
C LYS A 24 13.51 31.62 3.08
N ILE A 25 13.69 32.93 3.21
CA ILE A 25 14.32 33.77 2.19
C ILE A 25 15.77 33.34 1.97
N GLN A 26 16.55 33.15 3.03
CA GLN A 26 17.94 32.69 2.92
C GLN A 26 18.08 31.36 2.18
N MET A 27 17.18 30.41 2.45
CA MET A 27 17.13 29.13 1.73
C MET A 27 16.77 29.33 0.25
N ALA A 28 15.75 30.14 -0.03
CA ALA A 28 15.33 30.45 -1.39
C ALA A 28 16.46 31.10 -2.20
N ASP A 29 17.15 32.10 -1.64
CA ASP A 29 18.29 32.77 -2.27
C ASP A 29 19.43 31.78 -2.56
N THR A 30 19.72 30.89 -1.61
CA THR A 30 20.74 29.85 -1.78
C THR A 30 20.39 28.89 -2.93
N LEU A 31 19.13 28.44 -2.99
CA LEU A 31 18.65 27.60 -4.09
C LEU A 31 18.68 28.36 -5.42
N GLN A 32 18.29 29.63 -5.43
CA GLN A 32 18.31 30.50 -6.60
C GLN A 32 19.75 30.66 -7.13
N SER A 33 20.74 30.86 -6.25
CA SER A 33 22.16 30.91 -6.63
C SER A 33 22.60 29.65 -7.35
N VAL A 34 22.22 28.46 -6.87
CA VAL A 34 22.53 27.20 -7.57
C VAL A 34 21.79 27.11 -8.90
N MET A 35 20.47 27.37 -8.91
CA MET A 35 19.65 27.24 -10.10
C MET A 35 20.00 28.25 -11.20
N SER A 36 20.52 29.43 -10.84
CA SER A 36 20.99 30.46 -11.78
C SER A 36 22.13 29.98 -12.69
N LEU A 37 22.80 28.89 -12.34
CA LEU A 37 23.78 28.27 -13.24
C LEU A 37 23.16 27.81 -14.56
N PHE A 38 21.89 27.40 -14.55
CA PHE A 38 21.19 27.02 -15.78
C PHE A 38 20.98 28.21 -16.73
N ASP A 39 20.90 29.44 -16.19
CA ASP A 39 20.75 30.66 -16.97
C ASP A 39 22.10 31.30 -17.35
N SER A 40 23.11 31.16 -16.49
CA SER A 40 24.41 31.85 -16.64
C SER A 40 25.50 31.01 -17.31
N MET A 41 25.37 29.68 -17.31
CA MET A 41 26.29 28.78 -18.00
C MET A 41 25.65 28.22 -19.27
N ASP A 42 25.96 28.84 -20.40
CA ASP A 42 25.52 28.39 -21.71
C ASP A 42 25.81 26.89 -21.92
N GLY A 43 24.77 26.13 -22.28
CA GLY A 43 24.85 24.69 -22.57
C GLY A 43 24.88 23.77 -21.35
N LEU A 44 24.76 24.28 -20.11
CA LEU A 44 24.67 23.40 -18.92
C LEU A 44 23.44 22.50 -18.96
N ALA A 45 22.28 23.07 -19.33
CA ALA A 45 21.04 22.33 -19.47
C ALA A 45 21.17 21.22 -20.52
N ASP A 46 21.69 21.55 -21.69
CA ASP A 46 21.90 20.62 -22.80
C ASP A 46 22.89 19.52 -22.40
N TYR A 47 24.02 19.88 -21.77
CA TYR A 47 24.99 18.91 -21.29
C TYR A 47 24.37 17.90 -20.31
N LEU A 48 23.57 18.37 -19.35
CA LEU A 48 22.90 17.49 -18.39
C LEU A 48 21.85 16.61 -19.06
N ALA A 49 21.04 17.16 -19.97
CA ALA A 49 20.06 16.42 -20.74
C ALA A 49 20.73 15.34 -21.62
N ASP A 50 21.75 15.71 -22.40
CA ASP A 50 22.52 14.80 -23.24
C ASP A 50 23.24 13.74 -22.42
N ARG A 51 23.73 14.08 -21.22
CA ARG A 51 24.33 13.09 -20.33
C ARG A 51 23.31 12.07 -19.85
N LEU A 52 22.09 12.50 -19.50
CA LEU A 52 21.01 11.61 -19.11
C LEU A 52 20.58 10.71 -20.28
N LEU A 53 20.44 11.27 -21.48
CA LEU A 53 20.16 10.51 -22.71
C LEU A 53 21.27 9.50 -23.01
N GLY A 54 22.53 9.90 -22.94
CA GLY A 54 23.67 9.01 -23.16
C GLY A 54 23.78 7.90 -22.12
N ILE A 55 23.35 8.15 -20.87
CA ILE A 55 23.22 7.08 -19.86
C ILE A 55 22.07 6.13 -20.24
N ALA A 56 20.91 6.67 -20.65
CA ALA A 56 19.78 5.85 -21.09
C ALA A 56 20.15 4.96 -22.27
N ASP A 57 20.81 5.50 -23.30
CA ASP A 57 21.29 4.77 -24.47
C ASP A 57 22.35 3.70 -24.12
N SER A 58 23.08 3.88 -23.02
CA SER A 58 24.08 2.91 -22.56
C SER A 58 23.46 1.68 -21.88
N ILE A 59 22.17 1.73 -21.52
CA ILE A 59 21.47 0.62 -20.89
C ILE A 59 20.97 -0.32 -21.99
N PRO A 60 21.53 -1.53 -22.14
CA PRO A 60 21.09 -2.45 -23.18
C PRO A 60 19.63 -2.86 -22.95
N GLU A 61 18.84 -2.93 -24.02
CA GLU A 61 17.50 -3.49 -23.95
C GLU A 61 17.55 -4.91 -23.40
N ASN A 62 16.84 -5.13 -22.30
CA ASN A 62 16.75 -6.45 -21.67
C ASN A 62 15.31 -6.95 -21.70
N ASN A 63 14.91 -7.47 -22.85
CA ASN A 63 13.59 -8.06 -23.08
C ASN A 63 13.26 -9.25 -22.15
N SER A 64 14.25 -9.79 -21.42
CA SER A 64 13.97 -10.80 -20.41
C SER A 64 13.32 -10.24 -19.13
N LEU A 65 13.47 -8.94 -18.85
CA LEU A 65 12.89 -8.28 -17.67
C LEU A 65 11.38 -8.04 -17.80
N THR A 66 10.89 -7.85 -19.02
CA THR A 66 9.46 -7.61 -19.32
C THR A 66 8.71 -8.90 -19.63
N LYS A 67 9.41 -10.05 -19.69
CA LYS A 67 8.81 -11.35 -19.96
C LYS A 67 7.84 -11.74 -18.84
N GLY A 68 6.58 -12.02 -19.19
CA GLY A 68 5.49 -12.24 -18.23
C GLY A 68 4.70 -10.98 -17.89
N PHE A 69 5.02 -9.83 -18.49
CA PHE A 69 4.29 -8.56 -18.37
C PHE A 69 3.65 -8.12 -19.69
N GLU A 70 3.48 -9.05 -20.64
CA GLU A 70 2.82 -8.76 -21.92
C GLU A 70 1.31 -8.53 -21.74
N LEU A 71 0.70 -9.19 -20.76
CA LEU A 71 -0.69 -8.97 -20.34
C LEU A 71 -0.71 -8.16 -19.04
N ASN A 72 -1.79 -7.38 -18.85
CA ASN A 72 -1.97 -6.54 -17.67
C ASN A 72 -3.08 -7.11 -16.78
N PRO A 73 -2.75 -7.74 -15.62
CA PRO A 73 -3.76 -8.23 -14.69
C PRO A 73 -4.64 -7.11 -14.09
N PHE A 74 -4.20 -5.85 -14.10
CA PHE A 74 -4.99 -4.74 -13.56
C PHE A 74 -6.20 -4.38 -14.44
N ASP A 75 -6.27 -4.88 -15.67
CA ASP A 75 -7.45 -4.73 -16.55
C ASP A 75 -8.51 -5.83 -16.29
N ASP A 76 -8.23 -6.78 -15.40
CA ASP A 76 -9.12 -7.90 -15.11
C ASP A 76 -10.14 -7.55 -14.01
N GLU A 77 -11.38 -7.31 -14.42
CA GLU A 77 -12.48 -6.99 -13.51
C GLU A 77 -12.72 -8.06 -12.42
N THR A 78 -12.25 -9.29 -12.64
CA THR A 78 -12.36 -10.37 -11.64
C THR A 78 -11.69 -10.01 -10.32
N PHE A 79 -10.66 -9.17 -10.31
CA PHE A 79 -10.01 -8.74 -9.07
C PHE A 79 -10.80 -7.70 -8.28
N TYR A 80 -11.81 -7.07 -8.90
CA TYR A 80 -12.61 -5.99 -8.34
C TYR A 80 -14.05 -6.42 -8.07
N ASP A 81 -14.50 -7.49 -8.71
CA ASP A 81 -15.86 -8.03 -8.60
C ASP A 81 -16.06 -8.89 -7.36
N TYR A 82 -16.06 -8.22 -6.20
CA TYR A 82 -16.29 -8.85 -4.90
C TYR A 82 -17.65 -9.55 -4.76
N LYS A 83 -18.57 -9.43 -5.71
CA LYS A 83 -19.85 -10.18 -5.67
C LYS A 83 -19.72 -11.56 -6.29
N ASN A 84 -18.72 -11.77 -7.14
CA ASN A 84 -18.49 -13.00 -7.89
C ASN A 84 -17.15 -13.66 -7.58
N TYR A 85 -16.48 -13.26 -6.48
CA TYR A 85 -15.38 -14.03 -5.92
C TYR A 85 -15.80 -15.48 -5.61
N PRO A 86 -14.84 -16.43 -5.53
CA PRO A 86 -15.16 -17.81 -5.19
C PRO A 86 -15.96 -17.91 -3.89
N ALA A 87 -17.02 -18.70 -3.89
CA ALA A 87 -17.91 -18.82 -2.73
C ALA A 87 -17.19 -19.23 -1.45
N ASN A 88 -16.15 -20.09 -1.56
CA ASN A 88 -15.34 -20.55 -0.44
C ASN A 88 -14.33 -19.51 0.08
N LEU A 89 -14.33 -18.29 -0.47
CA LEU A 89 -13.62 -17.15 0.10
C LEU A 89 -14.44 -16.50 1.23
N TYR A 90 -15.76 -16.70 1.23
CA TYR A 90 -16.68 -16.28 2.29
C TYR A 90 -17.02 -17.45 3.20
N LEU A 91 -17.40 -17.11 4.43
CA LEU A 91 -17.75 -18.08 5.47
C LEU A 91 -19.20 -17.94 5.90
N GLU A 92 -19.74 -19.03 6.44
CA GLU A 92 -21.13 -19.11 6.83
C GLU A 92 -21.39 -18.35 8.15
N PRO A 93 -22.59 -17.82 8.34
CA PRO A 93 -22.99 -17.23 9.61
C PRO A 93 -22.81 -18.17 10.82
N GLY A 94 -22.39 -17.61 11.96
CA GLY A 94 -22.11 -18.35 13.20
C GLY A 94 -20.68 -18.87 13.34
N GLU A 95 -19.89 -18.86 12.27
CA GLU A 95 -18.46 -19.16 12.35
C GLU A 95 -17.72 -18.08 13.15
N LYS A 96 -16.76 -18.48 13.99
CA LYS A 96 -15.96 -17.58 14.84
C LYS A 96 -14.52 -17.55 14.37
N VAL A 97 -14.15 -16.49 13.64
CA VAL A 97 -12.86 -16.37 12.94
C VAL A 97 -12.34 -14.94 13.01
N PRO A 98 -11.02 -14.69 13.09
CA PRO A 98 -10.51 -13.32 13.06
C PRO A 98 -10.49 -12.78 11.63
N ASN A 99 -10.77 -11.49 11.45
CA ASN A 99 -10.84 -10.89 10.11
C ASN A 99 -9.50 -10.94 9.35
N ARG A 100 -8.35 -10.94 10.05
CA ARG A 100 -7.04 -11.16 9.42
C ARG A 100 -6.92 -12.49 8.66
N ALA A 101 -7.68 -13.52 9.04
CA ALA A 101 -7.68 -14.77 8.28
C ALA A 101 -8.24 -14.58 6.86
N ALA A 102 -9.26 -13.72 6.70
CA ALA A 102 -9.80 -13.39 5.38
C ALA A 102 -8.77 -12.69 4.50
N PHE A 103 -7.95 -11.81 5.09
CA PHE A 103 -6.86 -11.15 4.35
C PHE A 103 -5.85 -12.17 3.80
N GLY A 104 -5.48 -13.17 4.60
CA GLY A 104 -4.61 -14.26 4.14
C GLY A 104 -5.24 -15.09 3.02
N ASN A 105 -6.51 -15.45 3.16
CA ASN A 105 -7.26 -16.23 2.15
C ASN A 105 -7.45 -15.45 0.85
N PHE A 106 -7.77 -14.15 0.94
CA PHE A 106 -7.84 -13.23 -0.20
C PHE A 106 -6.50 -13.18 -0.94
N GLY A 107 -5.38 -13.02 -0.22
CA GLY A 107 -4.06 -13.01 -0.82
C GLY A 107 -3.67 -14.31 -1.52
N SER A 108 -4.05 -15.45 -0.93
CA SER A 108 -3.85 -16.76 -1.52
C SER A 108 -4.61 -16.91 -2.84
N TRP A 109 -5.91 -16.56 -2.84
CA TRP A 109 -6.75 -16.54 -4.04
C TRP A 109 -6.19 -15.60 -5.10
N LEU A 110 -5.86 -14.36 -4.73
CA LEU A 110 -5.38 -13.31 -5.64
C LEU A 110 -4.14 -13.76 -6.42
N ASN A 111 -3.13 -14.26 -5.71
CA ASN A 111 -1.89 -14.71 -6.34
C ASN A 111 -2.09 -15.98 -7.16
N SER A 112 -2.92 -16.91 -6.69
CA SER A 112 -3.17 -18.17 -7.40
C SER A 112 -3.94 -17.95 -8.70
N TYR A 113 -5.00 -17.14 -8.66
CA TYR A 113 -5.78 -16.77 -9.85
C TYR A 113 -4.88 -16.05 -10.88
N CYS A 114 -4.09 -15.07 -10.43
CA CYS A 114 -3.19 -14.36 -11.32
C CYS A 114 -2.11 -15.28 -11.92
N GLN A 115 -1.56 -16.20 -11.12
CA GLN A 115 -0.56 -17.16 -11.58
C GLN A 115 -1.12 -18.13 -12.63
N GLU A 116 -2.36 -18.58 -12.45
CA GLU A 116 -3.04 -19.48 -13.39
C GLU A 116 -3.35 -18.79 -14.72
N LYS A 117 -3.89 -17.56 -14.68
CA LYS A 117 -4.35 -16.83 -15.86
C LYS A 117 -3.25 -16.06 -16.59
N TYR A 118 -2.33 -15.44 -15.85
CA TYR A 118 -1.31 -14.52 -16.37
C TYR A 118 0.12 -15.06 -16.22
N GLY A 119 0.31 -16.23 -15.60
CA GLY A 119 1.63 -16.85 -15.48
C GLY A 119 2.55 -16.21 -14.42
N ARG A 120 2.05 -15.27 -13.61
CA ARG A 120 2.77 -14.62 -12.50
C ARG A 120 1.86 -14.29 -11.32
N PRO A 121 2.38 -14.15 -10.08
CA PRO A 121 1.59 -13.61 -8.98
C PRO A 121 1.26 -12.13 -9.20
N LEU A 122 0.19 -11.64 -8.58
CA LEU A 122 -0.18 -10.22 -8.64
C LEU A 122 0.47 -9.41 -7.51
N ALA A 123 0.70 -10.04 -6.37
CA ALA A 123 1.14 -9.37 -5.15
C ALA A 123 2.41 -9.98 -4.55
N LEU A 124 3.33 -9.10 -4.17
CA LEU A 124 4.51 -9.41 -3.37
C LEU A 124 4.35 -8.79 -1.98
N VAL A 125 4.73 -9.54 -0.95
CA VAL A 125 4.45 -9.13 0.42
C VAL A 125 5.67 -9.28 1.32
N CYS A 126 5.72 -8.50 2.39
CA CYS A 126 6.65 -8.71 3.49
C CYS A 126 5.99 -8.42 4.83
N SER A 127 6.64 -8.85 5.91
CA SER A 127 6.20 -8.53 7.27
C SER A 127 7.40 -8.23 8.15
N ALA A 128 7.20 -7.37 9.15
CA ALA A 128 8.18 -7.12 10.20
C ALA A 128 8.24 -8.31 11.20
N ASP A 129 8.64 -9.49 10.72
CA ASP A 129 8.65 -10.76 11.48
C ASP A 129 7.28 -11.21 12.05
N LEU A 130 6.19 -10.77 11.41
CA LEU A 130 4.81 -11.01 11.86
C LEU A 130 3.96 -11.69 10.78
N ALA A 131 4.59 -12.42 9.86
CA ALA A 131 3.91 -12.92 8.66
C ALA A 131 2.74 -13.88 8.99
N GLY A 132 2.95 -14.77 9.96
CA GLY A 132 1.89 -15.62 10.50
C GLY A 132 0.89 -14.85 11.37
N SER A 133 1.39 -14.00 12.28
CA SER A 133 0.58 -13.22 13.23
C SER A 133 -0.39 -12.24 12.56
N THR A 134 -0.05 -11.74 11.38
CA THR A 134 -0.91 -10.82 10.59
C THR A 134 -1.63 -11.53 9.45
N ASN A 135 -1.43 -12.84 9.28
CA ASN A 135 -1.94 -13.67 8.18
C ASN A 135 -1.53 -13.25 6.77
N ILE A 136 -0.64 -12.26 6.60
CA ILE A 136 -0.09 -11.86 5.30
C ILE A 136 0.67 -13.02 4.62
N ALA A 137 1.15 -14.01 5.39
CA ALA A 137 1.74 -15.23 4.85
C ALA A 137 0.81 -15.98 3.89
N GLY A 138 -0.51 -15.75 3.93
CA GLY A 138 -1.47 -16.31 2.98
C GLY A 138 -1.17 -15.98 1.52
N PHE A 139 -0.55 -14.83 1.23
CA PHE A 139 -0.07 -14.49 -0.13
C PHE A 139 1.03 -15.41 -0.66
N SER A 140 1.66 -16.20 0.22
CA SER A 140 2.63 -17.24 -0.16
C SER A 140 2.03 -18.63 -0.27
N LYS A 141 0.74 -18.78 0.03
CA LYS A 141 0.01 -20.03 -0.03
C LYS A 141 -0.78 -20.16 -1.31
N GLY A 142 -0.80 -21.37 -1.86
CA GLY A 142 -1.67 -21.68 -2.99
C GLY A 142 -3.13 -21.73 -2.55
N TRP A 143 -4.03 -21.25 -3.41
CA TRP A 143 -5.47 -21.34 -3.20
C TRP A 143 -5.99 -22.69 -3.67
N ASN A 144 -6.77 -23.36 -2.82
CA ASN A 144 -7.24 -24.72 -3.05
C ASN A 144 -6.07 -25.69 -3.35
N ASN A 145 -6.03 -26.26 -4.57
CA ASN A 145 -5.02 -27.24 -4.97
C ASN A 145 -3.80 -26.62 -5.66
N ASN A 146 -3.73 -25.28 -5.74
CA ASN A 146 -2.55 -24.63 -6.31
C ASN A 146 -1.32 -24.81 -5.41
N PRO A 147 -0.11 -24.91 -5.99
CA PRO A 147 1.10 -25.02 -5.21
C PRO A 147 1.39 -23.73 -4.44
N ASP A 148 2.01 -23.87 -3.27
CA ASP A 148 2.52 -22.72 -2.50
C ASP A 148 3.61 -21.97 -3.28
N PHE A 149 3.55 -20.64 -3.25
CA PHE A 149 4.62 -19.78 -3.74
C PHE A 149 5.81 -19.76 -2.77
N GLY A 150 5.52 -19.80 -1.46
CA GLY A 150 6.52 -19.81 -0.40
C GLY A 150 7.30 -18.51 -0.23
N MET A 151 8.32 -18.58 0.62
CA MET A 151 9.22 -17.46 0.91
C MET A 151 10.23 -17.29 -0.23
N TYR A 152 10.45 -16.04 -0.64
CA TYR A 152 11.45 -15.70 -1.64
C TYR A 152 12.85 -16.08 -1.16
N HIS A 153 13.60 -16.72 -2.04
CA HIS A 153 15.03 -16.95 -1.87
C HIS A 153 15.70 -16.84 -3.23
N ARG A 154 16.72 -15.98 -3.34
CA ARG A 154 17.40 -15.65 -4.60
C ARG A 154 17.77 -16.88 -5.46
N GLU A 155 18.26 -17.94 -4.84
CA GLU A 155 18.66 -19.17 -5.54
C GLU A 155 17.61 -20.29 -5.48
N ARG A 156 17.14 -20.63 -4.27
CA ARG A 156 16.27 -21.79 -4.02
C ARG A 156 14.80 -21.58 -4.38
N ASN A 157 14.32 -20.34 -4.32
CA ASN A 157 12.92 -20.01 -4.62
C ASN A 157 12.77 -18.56 -5.12
N PRO A 158 13.26 -18.24 -6.34
CA PRO A 158 13.20 -16.88 -6.87
C PRO A 158 11.77 -16.41 -7.20
N LYS A 159 10.79 -17.33 -7.21
CA LYS A 159 9.37 -17.04 -7.46
C LYS A 159 8.54 -16.87 -6.19
N GLY A 160 9.15 -16.96 -5.01
CA GLY A 160 8.45 -16.77 -3.75
C GLY A 160 7.86 -15.37 -3.63
N THR A 161 6.66 -15.27 -3.09
CA THR A 161 5.89 -14.02 -2.98
C THR A 161 6.02 -13.36 -1.60
N LEU A 162 6.45 -14.12 -0.58
CA LEU A 162 6.76 -13.58 0.74
C LEU A 162 8.26 -13.25 0.82
N LEU A 163 8.58 -11.96 0.81
CA LEU A 163 9.96 -11.49 0.95
C LEU A 163 10.43 -11.62 2.41
N PRO A 164 11.59 -12.26 2.65
CA PRO A 164 12.12 -12.41 4.00
C PRO A 164 12.55 -11.05 4.53
N GLN A 165 11.96 -10.62 5.64
CA GLN A 165 12.29 -9.38 6.33
C GLN A 165 12.28 -9.59 7.84
N GLY A 166 13.15 -8.86 8.54
CA GLY A 166 13.17 -8.80 10.00
C GLY A 166 12.27 -7.68 10.53
N ILE A 167 12.45 -7.32 11.81
CA ILE A 167 11.71 -6.24 12.49
C ILE A 167 12.25 -4.87 12.02
N THR A 168 11.89 -4.50 10.78
CA THR A 168 12.41 -3.33 10.08
C THR A 168 11.31 -2.61 9.28
N GLU A 169 10.28 -2.10 9.95
CA GLU A 169 9.12 -1.47 9.32
C GLU A 169 9.48 -0.39 8.29
N PHE A 170 10.44 0.48 8.61
CA PHE A 170 10.92 1.52 7.70
C PHE A 170 11.48 0.93 6.40
N ALA A 171 12.36 -0.08 6.51
CA ALA A 171 12.97 -0.73 5.36
C ALA A 171 11.93 -1.52 4.56
N ASN A 172 11.01 -2.20 5.25
CA ASN A 172 9.94 -2.99 4.65
C ASN A 172 8.99 -2.11 3.83
N ALA A 173 8.60 -0.95 4.38
CA ALA A 173 7.77 0.02 3.66
C ALA A 173 8.52 0.65 2.47
N GLY A 174 9.80 0.98 2.63
CA GLY A 174 10.65 1.45 1.53
C GLY A 174 10.79 0.42 0.41
N LEU A 175 10.97 -0.86 0.75
CA LEU A 175 11.03 -1.96 -0.21
C LEU A 175 9.70 -2.12 -0.97
N MET A 176 8.56 -2.13 -0.26
CA MET A 176 7.25 -2.31 -0.90
C MET A 176 6.88 -1.12 -1.80
N THR A 177 7.13 0.12 -1.35
CA THR A 177 6.90 1.31 -2.17
C THR A 177 7.83 1.35 -3.38
N GLY A 178 9.10 0.97 -3.21
CA GLY A 178 10.05 0.84 -4.32
C GLY A 178 9.63 -0.21 -5.35
N ILE A 179 9.08 -1.35 -4.94
CA ILE A 179 8.50 -2.33 -5.88
C ILE A 179 7.24 -1.76 -6.57
N SER A 180 6.40 -1.04 -5.83
CA SER A 180 5.17 -0.43 -6.36
C SER A 180 5.43 0.64 -7.40
N THR A 181 6.61 1.25 -7.43
CA THR A 181 6.99 2.21 -8.49
C THR A 181 7.57 1.55 -9.74
N VAL A 182 7.88 0.24 -9.71
CA VAL A 182 8.41 -0.47 -10.89
C VAL A 182 7.26 -0.82 -11.83
N ASN A 183 7.24 -0.15 -12.98
CA ASN A 183 6.24 -0.33 -14.02
C ASN A 183 6.86 -1.01 -15.25
N PHE A 184 6.34 -2.17 -15.62
CA PHE A 184 6.78 -2.97 -16.77
C PHE A 184 5.89 -2.77 -18.01
N ALA A 185 4.94 -1.84 -17.96
CA ALA A 185 4.13 -1.49 -19.12
C ALA A 185 4.99 -0.97 -20.26
N LYS A 186 4.54 -1.21 -21.50
CA LYS A 186 5.19 -0.67 -22.70
C LYS A 186 5.14 0.86 -22.74
N ASP A 187 4.05 1.45 -22.23
CA ASP A 187 3.88 2.90 -22.08
C ASP A 187 3.54 3.23 -20.61
N PRO A 188 4.56 3.40 -19.75
CA PRO A 188 4.35 3.58 -18.31
C PRO A 188 3.72 4.92 -17.94
N TYR A 189 3.53 5.83 -18.89
CA TYR A 189 2.82 7.10 -18.69
C TYR A 189 1.30 6.93 -18.83
N LYS A 190 0.84 5.86 -19.51
CA LYS A 190 -0.59 5.59 -19.72
C LYS A 190 -1.16 4.61 -18.71
N GLU A 191 -0.44 3.54 -18.43
CA GLU A 191 -0.92 2.44 -17.59
C GLU A 191 0.17 1.93 -16.64
N PHE A 192 -0.26 1.26 -15.57
CA PHE A 192 0.62 0.52 -14.68
C PHE A 192 0.50 -0.98 -14.95
N ASN A 193 1.63 -1.65 -15.15
CA ASN A 193 1.71 -3.10 -15.21
C ASN A 193 2.88 -3.58 -14.35
N GLY A 194 2.59 -4.00 -13.12
CA GLY A 194 3.60 -4.38 -12.15
C GLY A 194 3.05 -5.29 -11.07
N TYR A 195 3.44 -5.05 -9.82
CA TYR A 195 2.95 -5.77 -8.65
C TYR A 195 2.15 -4.86 -7.72
N ILE A 196 1.12 -5.43 -7.10
CA ILE A 196 0.59 -4.92 -5.84
C ILE A 196 1.59 -5.29 -4.74
N THR A 197 1.79 -4.43 -3.76
CA THR A 197 2.63 -4.76 -2.62
C THR A 197 1.86 -4.73 -1.31
N SER A 198 2.35 -5.44 -0.30
CA SER A 198 1.77 -5.36 1.04
C SER A 198 2.82 -5.52 2.13
N CYS A 199 2.76 -4.66 3.14
CA CYS A 199 3.62 -4.74 4.31
C CYS A 199 2.79 -4.71 5.60
N SER A 200 2.91 -5.77 6.39
CA SER A 200 2.27 -5.86 7.70
C SER A 200 3.23 -5.60 8.86
N THR A 201 2.67 -4.94 9.88
CA THR A 201 3.19 -4.87 11.25
C THR A 201 1.98 -4.70 12.18
N TYR A 202 2.20 -4.60 13.49
CA TYR A 202 1.13 -4.25 14.42
C TYR A 202 0.73 -2.77 14.31
N GLY A 203 -0.53 -2.47 14.61
CA GLY A 203 -1.09 -1.13 14.53
C GLY A 203 -0.29 -0.11 15.36
N SER A 204 0.23 -0.54 16.52
CA SER A 204 1.14 0.23 17.38
C SER A 204 2.41 0.71 16.68
N PHE A 205 2.87 0.04 15.63
CA PHE A 205 4.11 0.32 14.92
C PHE A 205 3.87 0.96 13.55
N SER A 206 2.61 1.28 13.22
CA SER A 206 2.22 1.90 11.95
C SER A 206 3.03 3.15 11.62
N TYR A 207 3.31 4.00 12.61
CA TYR A 207 4.08 5.24 12.44
C TYR A 207 5.47 5.03 11.81
N LEU A 208 6.09 3.86 11.99
CA LEU A 208 7.38 3.52 11.40
C LEU A 208 7.32 3.35 9.88
N LYS A 209 6.12 3.19 9.29
CA LYS A 209 5.93 3.05 7.84
C LYS A 209 5.52 4.37 7.16
N TYR A 210 5.11 5.36 7.94
CA TYR A 210 4.50 6.60 7.44
C TYR A 210 5.39 7.34 6.44
N GLY A 211 6.69 7.51 6.73
CA GLY A 211 7.59 8.29 5.86
C GLY A 211 7.67 7.74 4.43
N ALA A 212 7.87 6.43 4.27
CA ALA A 212 7.96 5.79 2.95
C ALA A 212 6.64 5.91 2.18
N TYR A 213 5.50 5.66 2.85
CA TYR A 213 4.20 5.80 2.22
C TYR A 213 3.85 7.26 1.88
N ARG A 214 4.26 8.22 2.70
CA ARG A 214 4.09 9.65 2.40
C ARG A 214 4.86 10.04 1.15
N LEU A 215 6.11 9.59 1.01
CA LEU A 215 6.89 9.81 -0.21
C LEU A 215 6.25 9.12 -1.43
N PHE A 216 5.81 7.87 -1.28
CA PHE A 216 5.10 7.16 -2.36
C PHE A 216 3.83 7.88 -2.80
N SER A 217 3.06 8.43 -1.85
CA SER A 217 1.89 9.25 -2.17
C SER A 217 2.24 10.47 -3.00
N GLN A 218 3.40 11.11 -2.76
CA GLN A 218 3.86 12.27 -3.55
C GLN A 218 4.25 11.84 -4.95
N ILE A 219 4.98 10.73 -5.10
CA ILE A 219 5.32 10.18 -6.42
C ILE A 219 4.05 9.90 -7.21
N ALA A 220 3.04 9.27 -6.62
CA ALA A 220 1.76 8.99 -7.27
C ALA A 220 0.96 10.26 -7.64
N GLN A 221 1.25 11.40 -7.02
CA GLN A 221 0.58 12.68 -7.29
C GLN A 221 1.29 13.50 -8.36
N ASP A 222 2.62 13.59 -8.24
CA ASP A 222 3.41 14.58 -8.95
C ASP A 222 4.15 13.98 -10.16
N SER A 223 4.30 12.65 -10.20
CA SER A 223 4.90 11.96 -11.33
C SER A 223 3.88 11.72 -12.44
N GLN A 224 4.31 11.89 -13.69
CA GLN A 224 3.53 11.46 -14.85
C GLN A 224 3.55 9.94 -15.05
N LEU A 225 4.52 9.24 -14.45
CA LEU A 225 4.59 7.77 -14.51
C LEU A 225 3.47 7.17 -13.66
N LYS A 226 2.76 6.20 -14.23
CA LYS A 226 1.80 5.39 -13.49
C LYS A 226 2.53 4.45 -12.55
N VAL A 227 2.07 4.41 -11.30
CA VAL A 227 2.60 3.56 -10.23
C VAL A 227 1.52 2.63 -9.73
N GLY A 228 1.94 1.57 -9.04
CA GLY A 228 1.07 0.55 -8.50
C GLY A 228 0.40 0.94 -7.19
N LYS A 229 -0.03 -0.08 -6.46
CA LYS A 229 -0.72 0.07 -5.17
C LYS A 229 0.03 -0.67 -4.07
N THR A 230 0.02 -0.09 -2.88
CA THR A 230 0.56 -0.71 -1.66
C THR A 230 -0.52 -0.83 -0.59
N ILE A 231 -0.62 -2.03 -0.01
CA ILE A 231 -1.50 -2.34 1.12
C ILE A 231 -0.68 -2.20 2.42
N TRP A 232 -1.01 -1.18 3.20
CA TRP A 232 -0.48 -0.99 4.54
C TRP A 232 -1.32 -1.77 5.53
N VAL A 233 -0.84 -2.93 5.97
CA VAL A 233 -1.55 -3.72 6.97
C VAL A 233 -1.16 -3.25 8.39
N ALA A 234 -2.16 -2.81 9.15
CA ALA A 234 -2.10 -2.52 10.57
C ALA A 234 -2.82 -3.65 11.31
N GLY A 235 -2.08 -4.71 11.66
CA GLY A 235 -2.62 -5.84 12.41
C GLY A 235 -2.77 -5.52 13.90
N HIS A 236 -3.72 -6.13 14.58
CA HIS A 236 -3.95 -5.88 16.01
C HIS A 236 -4.13 -4.37 16.29
N SER A 237 -4.92 -3.68 15.46
CA SER A 237 -5.00 -2.21 15.45
C SER A 237 -5.82 -1.59 16.58
N GLY A 238 -6.54 -2.38 17.38
CA GLY A 238 -7.43 -1.91 18.44
C GLY A 238 -7.02 -2.36 19.85
N PRO A 239 -7.87 -2.08 20.87
CA PRO A 239 -7.62 -2.46 22.27
C PRO A 239 -7.56 -3.97 22.50
N GLU A 240 -7.91 -4.77 21.51
CA GLU A 240 -7.99 -6.22 21.58
C GLU A 240 -6.62 -6.92 21.48
N THR A 241 -5.51 -6.18 21.60
CA THR A 241 -4.13 -6.70 21.67
C THR A 241 -3.87 -7.51 22.95
N ALA A 242 -4.78 -7.47 23.92
CA ALA A 242 -4.82 -8.30 25.13
C ALA A 242 -3.49 -8.29 25.93
N GLU A 243 -2.73 -9.38 25.93
CA GLU A 243 -1.56 -9.58 26.79
C GLU A 243 -0.38 -8.64 26.46
N ASP A 244 -0.31 -8.12 25.24
CA ASP A 244 0.76 -7.20 24.81
C ASP A 244 0.57 -5.75 25.34
N PHE A 245 -0.60 -5.49 25.93
CA PHE A 245 -0.95 -4.32 26.76
C PHE A 245 -0.59 -2.96 26.14
N ARG A 246 -0.28 -1.95 26.98
CA ARG A 246 -0.23 -0.52 26.61
C ARG A 246 0.82 -0.13 25.58
N THR A 247 1.89 -0.91 25.41
CA THR A 247 2.94 -0.62 24.41
C THR A 247 2.54 -1.09 23.00
N HIS A 248 1.63 -2.06 22.92
CA HIS A 248 1.12 -2.62 21.67
C HIS A 248 -0.32 -2.18 21.38
N PHE A 249 -0.98 -1.56 22.36
CA PHE A 249 -2.19 -0.80 22.13
C PHE A 249 -1.85 0.56 21.52
N GLY A 250 -1.75 0.59 20.20
CA GLY A 250 -1.49 1.81 19.44
C GLY A 250 -2.67 2.75 19.43
N ILE A 251 -2.92 3.52 20.51
CA ILE A 251 -4.07 4.44 20.58
C ILE A 251 -4.01 5.48 19.45
N PHE A 252 -2.84 6.12 19.27
CA PHE A 252 -2.63 7.15 18.25
C PHE A 252 -1.84 6.65 17.04
N ALA A 253 -1.12 5.53 17.19
CA ALA A 253 -0.19 5.06 16.18
C ALA A 253 -0.86 4.72 14.83
N PRO A 254 -2.04 4.09 14.75
CA PRO A 254 -2.80 3.93 13.52
C PRO A 254 -3.29 5.26 12.94
N GLY A 255 -3.46 6.31 13.75
CA GLY A 255 -3.91 7.63 13.30
C GLY A 255 -3.03 8.28 12.24
N VAL A 256 -1.75 7.88 12.15
CA VAL A 256 -0.83 8.31 11.08
C VAL A 256 -1.33 7.94 9.67
N THR A 257 -2.18 6.92 9.55
CA THR A 257 -2.82 6.52 8.28
C THR A 257 -3.84 7.56 7.78
N GLN A 258 -4.20 8.54 8.61
CA GLN A 258 -5.10 9.64 8.25
C GLN A 258 -4.33 10.91 7.88
N LEU A 259 -3.00 10.93 8.03
CA LEU A 259 -2.15 12.10 7.80
C LEU A 259 -1.69 12.22 6.33
N PHE A 260 -2.60 11.96 5.40
CA PHE A 260 -2.38 12.04 3.96
C PHE A 260 -3.31 13.09 3.34
N PRO A 261 -2.94 13.68 2.18
CA PRO A 261 -3.89 14.50 1.43
C PRO A 261 -5.14 13.69 1.07
N GLU A 262 -6.26 14.40 0.92
CA GLU A 262 -7.54 13.81 0.55
C GLU A 262 -7.44 12.98 -0.75
N GLY A 263 -8.07 11.80 -0.75
CA GLY A 263 -8.07 10.90 -1.90
C GLY A 263 -6.73 10.18 -2.16
N LYS A 264 -5.74 10.27 -1.26
CA LYS A 264 -4.43 9.62 -1.44
C LYS A 264 -4.23 8.34 -0.62
N ILE A 265 -5.18 8.04 0.27
CA ILE A 265 -5.23 6.79 1.02
C ILE A 265 -6.68 6.39 1.28
N LEU A 266 -6.95 5.08 1.23
CA LEU A 266 -8.20 4.49 1.72
C LEU A 266 -7.93 3.78 3.04
N ASN A 267 -8.69 4.11 4.08
CA ASN A 267 -8.60 3.44 5.38
C ASN A 267 -9.76 2.46 5.53
N LEU A 268 -9.43 1.17 5.55
CA LEU A 268 -10.39 0.07 5.63
C LEU A 268 -10.43 -0.47 7.06
N HIS A 269 -11.62 -0.49 7.63
CA HIS A 269 -11.91 -0.99 8.98
C HIS A 269 -13.00 -2.08 8.93
N PRO A 270 -12.72 -3.24 8.31
CA PRO A 270 -13.70 -4.33 8.22
C PRO A 270 -14.06 -4.84 9.60
N TRP A 271 -15.36 -4.92 9.88
CA TRP A 271 -15.85 -5.38 11.18
C TRP A 271 -15.64 -6.88 11.37
N GLU A 272 -15.92 -7.67 10.35
CA GLU A 272 -15.87 -9.14 10.39
C GLU A 272 -15.17 -9.72 9.15
N TYR A 273 -15.00 -11.04 9.13
CA TYR A 273 -14.23 -11.76 8.11
C TYR A 273 -14.70 -11.49 6.68
N ASN A 274 -16.00 -11.58 6.41
CA ASN A 274 -16.56 -11.50 5.06
C ASN A 274 -16.49 -10.07 4.47
N GLU A 275 -16.32 -9.04 5.29
CA GLU A 275 -16.12 -7.67 4.80
C GLU A 275 -14.72 -7.44 4.22
N VAL A 276 -13.71 -8.21 4.65
CA VAL A 276 -12.31 -7.99 4.23
C VAL A 276 -12.13 -8.16 2.72
N PRO A 277 -12.55 -9.28 2.07
CA PRO A 277 -12.41 -9.42 0.63
C PRO A 277 -13.23 -8.37 -0.13
N VAL A 278 -14.41 -8.00 0.40
CA VAL A 278 -15.29 -6.99 -0.21
C VAL A 278 -14.63 -5.62 -0.24
N MET A 279 -14.16 -5.15 0.91
CA MET A 279 -13.52 -3.85 1.01
C MET A 279 -12.21 -3.80 0.23
N LEU A 280 -11.45 -4.90 0.18
CA LEU A 280 -10.24 -4.97 -0.64
C LEU A 280 -10.55 -4.93 -2.14
N GLY A 281 -11.53 -5.70 -2.61
CA GLY A 281 -11.95 -5.67 -4.02
C GLY A 281 -12.39 -4.28 -4.46
N ALA A 282 -13.23 -3.63 -3.65
CA ALA A 282 -13.66 -2.25 -3.91
C ALA A 282 -12.47 -1.27 -3.87
N ALA A 283 -11.63 -1.31 -2.83
CA ALA A 283 -10.52 -0.38 -2.69
C ALA A 283 -9.44 -0.54 -3.77
N LEU A 284 -9.23 -1.76 -4.28
CA LEU A 284 -8.29 -2.02 -5.36
C LEU A 284 -8.76 -1.46 -6.70
N ALA A 285 -10.08 -1.27 -6.89
CA ALA A 285 -10.67 -0.68 -8.09
C ALA A 285 -10.53 0.85 -8.15
N GLU A 286 -10.43 1.50 -6.99
CA GLU A 286 -10.31 2.96 -6.90
C GLU A 286 -8.94 3.46 -7.34
N ASP A 287 -8.83 4.65 -7.93
CA ASP A 287 -7.56 5.28 -8.31
C ASP A 287 -6.82 5.91 -7.11
N VAL A 288 -6.60 5.10 -6.07
CA VAL A 288 -5.88 5.49 -4.85
C VAL A 288 -4.65 4.57 -4.66
N PRO A 289 -3.44 5.12 -4.45
CA PRO A 289 -2.20 4.33 -4.45
C PRO A 289 -1.97 3.55 -3.14
N ILE A 290 -2.59 3.98 -2.03
CA ILE A 290 -2.34 3.42 -0.70
C ILE A 290 -3.65 2.94 -0.09
N ILE A 291 -3.66 1.71 0.39
CA ILE A 291 -4.79 1.10 1.08
C ILE A 291 -4.31 0.70 2.48
N ALA A 292 -4.73 1.41 3.51
CA ALA A 292 -4.51 1.01 4.89
C ALA A 292 -5.60 0.01 5.31
N LEU A 293 -5.19 -1.19 5.71
CA LEU A 293 -6.08 -2.26 6.15
C LEU A 293 -5.86 -2.49 7.65
N HIS A 294 -6.88 -2.18 8.45
CA HIS A 294 -6.87 -2.37 9.90
C HIS A 294 -7.52 -3.69 10.25
N LEU A 295 -6.77 -4.58 10.90
CA LEU A 295 -7.21 -5.94 11.21
C LEU A 295 -7.15 -6.21 12.71
N THR A 296 -8.12 -6.96 13.21
CA THR A 296 -8.23 -7.28 14.64
C THR A 296 -7.56 -8.61 14.94
N ARG A 297 -7.12 -8.78 16.20
CA ARG A 297 -6.57 -10.05 16.71
C ARG A 297 -7.67 -11.08 17.02
N PRO A 298 -8.72 -10.75 17.79
CA PRO A 298 -9.69 -11.74 18.25
C PRO A 298 -10.59 -12.22 17.11
N SER A 299 -11.13 -13.42 17.32
CA SER A 299 -12.17 -13.96 16.44
C SER A 299 -13.49 -13.25 16.70
N ILE A 300 -14.16 -12.87 15.61
CA ILE A 300 -15.49 -12.28 15.60
C ILE A 300 -16.45 -13.32 15.01
N GLU A 301 -17.63 -13.45 15.60
CA GLU A 301 -18.67 -14.32 15.06
C GLU A 301 -19.30 -13.66 13.85
N ILE A 302 -19.41 -14.40 12.74
CA ILE A 302 -20.03 -13.89 11.52
C ILE A 302 -21.54 -13.75 11.76
N PRO A 303 -22.10 -12.54 11.66
CA PRO A 303 -23.49 -12.30 12.00
C PRO A 303 -24.44 -13.03 11.04
N HIS A 304 -25.50 -13.60 11.59
CA HIS A 304 -26.66 -14.07 10.81
C HIS A 304 -27.47 -12.87 10.26
N ARG A 305 -26.87 -12.14 9.31
CA ARG A 305 -27.38 -10.85 8.80
C ARG A 305 -28.86 -10.90 8.42
N LYS A 306 -29.30 -11.93 7.68
CA LYS A 306 -30.71 -12.11 7.30
C LYS A 306 -31.65 -12.24 8.50
N ASN A 307 -31.28 -13.02 9.52
CA ASN A 307 -32.11 -13.21 10.73
C ASN A 307 -32.14 -11.93 11.59
N LEU A 308 -31.06 -11.16 11.54
CA LEU A 308 -30.92 -9.89 12.26
C LEU A 308 -31.54 -8.70 11.50
N GLY A 309 -32.05 -8.91 10.28
CA GLY A 309 -32.53 -7.81 9.42
C GLY A 309 -31.42 -6.86 8.97
N MET A 310 -30.17 -7.32 8.99
CA MET A 310 -29.00 -6.54 8.57
C MET A 310 -28.75 -6.70 7.07
N PRO A 311 -28.25 -5.65 6.39
CA PRO A 311 -27.78 -5.78 5.00
C PRO A 311 -26.60 -6.74 4.85
N SER A 312 -26.37 -7.17 3.61
CA SER A 312 -25.25 -8.05 3.24
C SER A 312 -23.89 -7.41 3.58
N HIS A 313 -22.88 -8.23 3.84
CA HIS A 313 -21.49 -7.77 3.98
C HIS A 313 -20.98 -7.08 2.70
N PHE A 314 -21.59 -7.34 1.53
CA PHE A 314 -21.31 -6.62 0.28
C PHE A 314 -21.55 -5.11 0.38
N GLU A 315 -22.40 -4.65 1.30
CA GLU A 315 -22.62 -3.22 1.51
C GLU A 315 -21.39 -2.50 2.07
N ALA A 316 -20.44 -3.23 2.67
CA ALA A 316 -19.16 -2.67 3.14
C ALA A 316 -18.32 -2.04 2.02
N ALA A 317 -18.53 -2.42 0.76
CA ALA A 317 -17.87 -1.81 -0.39
C ALA A 317 -18.19 -0.31 -0.55
N LYS A 318 -19.27 0.18 0.07
CA LYS A 318 -19.67 1.60 0.04
C LYS A 318 -18.85 2.49 0.98
N GLY A 319 -17.97 1.90 1.80
CA GLY A 319 -17.19 2.58 2.83
C GLY A 319 -17.95 2.78 4.14
N ALA A 320 -19.24 3.12 4.08
CA ALA A 320 -20.14 3.13 5.22
C ALA A 320 -21.52 2.60 4.82
N TYR A 321 -22.15 1.83 5.71
CA TYR A 321 -23.48 1.27 5.46
C TYR A 321 -24.28 1.13 6.75
N VAL A 322 -25.61 1.15 6.62
CA VAL A 322 -26.52 1.02 7.75
C VAL A 322 -26.57 -0.45 8.17
N ILE A 323 -25.99 -0.77 9.34
CA ILE A 323 -26.06 -2.14 9.88
C ILE A 323 -27.48 -2.50 10.30
N LYS A 324 -28.21 -1.54 10.89
CA LYS A 324 -29.59 -1.69 11.32
C LYS A 324 -30.30 -0.34 11.22
N ASP A 325 -31.41 -0.31 10.52
CA ASP A 325 -32.21 0.91 10.35
C ASP A 325 -33.08 1.17 11.58
N TYR A 326 -33.67 2.36 11.64
CA TYR A 326 -34.63 2.72 12.67
C TYR A 326 -35.82 1.76 12.68
N ASN A 327 -36.38 1.57 13.88
CA ASN A 327 -37.67 0.93 14.04
C ASN A 327 -38.70 2.02 14.36
N ASP A 328 -39.51 2.41 13.37
CA ASP A 328 -40.51 3.48 13.49
C ASP A 328 -41.63 3.15 14.50
N ASP A 329 -41.80 1.87 14.86
CA ASP A 329 -42.76 1.43 15.88
C ASP A 329 -42.21 1.56 17.31
N ARG A 330 -40.95 1.96 17.47
CA ARG A 330 -40.30 2.18 18.78
C ARG A 330 -40.01 3.66 19.00
N GLU A 331 -39.92 4.04 20.27
CA GLU A 331 -39.44 5.37 20.64
C GLU A 331 -38.03 5.59 20.07
N LYS A 332 -37.76 6.80 19.56
CA LYS A 332 -36.47 7.14 18.97
C LYS A 332 -35.39 7.14 20.05
N GLU A 333 -34.50 6.16 19.99
CA GLU A 333 -33.28 6.08 20.81
C GLU A 333 -32.13 6.85 20.13
N GLY A 334 -30.93 6.84 20.74
CA GLY A 334 -29.73 7.44 20.15
C GLY A 334 -29.22 6.66 18.93
N VAL A 335 -28.38 7.32 18.12
CA VAL A 335 -27.73 6.73 16.93
C VAL A 335 -26.27 6.43 17.26
N VAL A 336 -25.80 5.25 16.85
CA VAL A 336 -24.37 4.92 16.83
C VAL A 336 -23.89 5.06 15.39
N LEU A 337 -22.93 5.96 15.17
CA LEU A 337 -22.28 6.21 13.88
C LEU A 337 -20.89 5.60 13.84
#